data_AF-A0A9P4XAV7-F1
#
_entry.id   AF-A0A9P4XAV7-F1
#
_cell.length_a   1.000
_cell.length_b   1.000
_cell.length_c   1.000
_cell.angle_alpha   90.00
_cell.angle_beta   90.00
_cell.angle_gamma   90.00
#
_symmetry.space_group_name_H-M   'P 1'
#
loop_
_entity.id
_entity.type
_entity.pdbx_description
1 polymer ?
#
loop_
_entity_poly.entity_id
_entity_poly.type
_entity_poly.pdbx_seq_one_letter_code
_entity_poly.pdbx_strand_id
1 'polypeptide(L)'
;RDTHASLTTRVPIQRIECRRRVFTDSVIFGLHHAALPNPISMVYAILSQSLTNFNHAPEYSRNQWMQASFQDPCMFHVILFAASSHLEVVRGENGNPVTHYHRRQAIKLLSENISASRTVSDTDIATAMYLWHYEANEARIHKEGLLQMVNANGGLRKLGFDGFLSHMITL
;
A
#
# COMPACT_ATOMS: atom_id res chain seq x y z
N ARG A 1 -11.01 -22.19 41.97
CA ARG A 1 -12.21 -21.36 41.88
C ARG A 1 -11.78 -20.03 41.29
N ASP A 2 -12.04 -19.91 40.00
CA ASP A 2 -11.92 -18.70 39.20
C ASP A 2 -12.72 -17.54 39.81
N THR A 3 -12.30 -16.30 39.60
CA THR A 3 -12.98 -15.38 38.67
C THR A 3 -12.44 -13.94 38.66
N HIS A 4 -12.34 -13.42 37.42
CA HIS A 4 -12.49 -12.03 36.98
C HIS A 4 -11.39 -10.98 37.29
N ALA A 5 -10.42 -10.87 36.37
CA ALA A 5 -9.84 -9.59 35.98
C ALA A 5 -10.20 -9.33 34.51
N SER A 6 -11.14 -8.40 34.29
CA SER A 6 -11.48 -7.84 32.98
C SER A 6 -10.39 -6.85 32.57
N LEU A 7 -9.57 -7.21 31.58
CA LEU A 7 -8.60 -6.32 30.95
C LEU A 7 -9.17 -5.83 29.62
N THR A 8 -9.90 -4.72 29.71
CA THR A 8 -10.22 -3.88 28.55
C THR A 8 -8.97 -3.09 28.17
N THR A 9 -8.08 -3.68 27.38
CA THR A 9 -6.93 -2.98 26.82
C THR A 9 -7.41 -2.05 25.71
N ARG A 10 -7.69 -0.79 26.08
CA ARG A 10 -7.78 0.34 25.15
C ARG A 10 -6.45 0.44 24.40
N VAL A 11 -6.50 0.17 23.11
CA VAL A 11 -5.35 0.35 22.20
C VAL A 11 -5.00 1.85 22.14
N PRO A 12 -3.73 2.24 22.32
CA PRO A 12 -3.35 3.64 22.52
C PRO A 12 -3.48 4.47 21.25
N ILE A 13 -3.87 5.73 21.47
CA ILE A 13 -4.19 6.80 20.51
C ILE A 13 -3.08 7.05 19.45
N GLN A 14 -1.84 6.62 19.71
CA GLN A 14 -0.72 6.68 18.76
C GLN A 14 -0.95 5.88 17.46
N ARG A 15 -1.83 4.88 17.46
CA ARG A 15 -2.14 4.06 16.26
C ARG A 15 -2.88 4.84 15.17
N ILE A 16 -3.56 5.93 15.55
CA ILE A 16 -4.34 6.78 14.65
C ILE A 16 -3.43 7.83 13.98
N GLU A 17 -2.44 8.35 14.72
CA GLU A 17 -1.53 9.39 14.24
C GLU A 17 -0.67 8.95 13.04
N CYS A 18 -0.16 7.71 13.06
CA CYS A 18 0.66 7.16 11.97
C CYS A 18 -0.15 6.93 10.69
N ARG A 19 -1.41 6.51 10.83
CA ARG A 19 -2.37 6.36 9.71
C ARG A 19 -2.87 7.71 9.18
N ARG A 20 -2.95 8.74 10.01
CA ARG A 20 -3.38 10.10 9.61
C ARG A 20 -2.32 10.89 8.85
N ARG A 21 -1.03 10.67 9.12
CA ARG A 21 0.04 11.52 8.59
C ARG A 21 0.23 11.47 7.06
N VAL A 22 -0.34 10.48 6.38
CA VAL A 22 -0.27 10.36 4.91
C VAL A 22 -1.40 11.14 4.22
N PHE A 23 -2.47 11.50 4.94
CA PHE A 23 -3.67 12.11 4.34
C PHE A 23 -4.34 13.10 5.29
N THR A 24 -3.72 14.25 5.55
CA THR A 24 -4.42 15.42 6.05
C THR A 24 -4.80 16.34 4.89
N ASP A 25 -6.11 16.58 4.76
CA ASP A 25 -6.77 17.79 4.25
C ASP A 25 -7.44 17.82 2.86
N SER A 26 -7.79 16.71 2.18
CA SER A 26 -8.58 16.85 0.92
C SER A 26 -9.70 15.84 0.60
N VAL A 27 -10.07 14.88 1.45
CA VAL A 27 -11.09 13.88 1.04
C VAL A 27 -12.12 13.53 2.12
N ILE A 28 -12.56 14.52 2.91
CA ILE A 28 -13.86 14.44 3.59
C ILE A 28 -14.90 15.09 2.69
N PHE A 29 -15.15 14.57 1.49
CA PHE A 29 -16.38 14.88 0.77
C PHE A 29 -16.65 13.82 -0.30
N GLY A 30 -17.63 12.96 -0.05
CA GLY A 30 -18.33 12.27 -1.14
C GLY A 30 -18.25 10.74 -1.21
N LEU A 31 -18.40 10.01 -0.11
CA LEU A 31 -18.82 8.59 -0.19
C LEU A 31 -19.84 8.25 0.92
N HIS A 32 -20.99 8.94 0.88
CA HIS A 32 -22.20 8.40 1.50
C HIS A 32 -22.88 7.49 0.46
N HIS A 33 -23.00 6.19 0.79
CA HIS A 33 -23.91 5.21 0.17
C HIS A 33 -23.64 4.73 -1.26
N ALA A 34 -22.59 3.92 -1.47
CA ALA A 34 -22.61 2.97 -2.58
C ALA A 34 -21.85 1.68 -2.24
N ALA A 35 -22.60 0.59 -2.02
CA ALA A 35 -22.06 -0.75 -2.16
C ALA A 35 -21.66 -0.94 -3.63
N LEU A 36 -20.37 -0.97 -3.95
CA LEU A 36 -19.88 -1.21 -5.31
C LEU A 36 -19.83 -2.73 -5.56
N PRO A 37 -20.69 -3.30 -6.43
CA PRO A 37 -20.89 -4.74 -6.51
C PRO A 37 -19.98 -5.45 -7.52
N ASN A 38 -18.94 -4.78 -8.05
CA ASN A 38 -18.03 -5.40 -9.00
C ASN A 38 -16.55 -5.09 -8.69
N PRO A 39 -15.64 -6.05 -8.89
CA PRO A 39 -14.22 -5.93 -8.52
C PRO A 39 -13.49 -4.84 -9.33
N ILE A 40 -13.96 -4.49 -10.53
CA ILE A 40 -13.38 -3.41 -11.35
C ILE A 40 -13.66 -2.05 -10.73
N SER A 41 -14.89 -1.78 -10.28
CA SER A 41 -15.27 -0.55 -9.58
C SER A 41 -14.61 -0.46 -8.21
N MET A 42 -14.37 -1.61 -7.56
CA MET A 42 -13.57 -1.63 -6.34
C MET A 42 -12.14 -1.20 -6.65
N VAL A 43 -11.48 -1.82 -7.64
CA VAL A 43 -10.13 -1.44 -8.09
C VAL A 43 -10.09 0.01 -8.57
N TYR A 44 -11.10 0.49 -9.29
CA TYR A 44 -11.16 1.87 -9.77
C TYR A 44 -11.35 2.87 -8.62
N ALA A 45 -12.17 2.56 -7.61
CA ALA A 45 -12.34 3.39 -6.41
C ALA A 45 -11.13 3.33 -5.47
N ILE A 46 -10.43 2.19 -5.43
CA ILE A 46 -9.18 1.95 -4.72
C ILE A 46 -8.05 2.77 -5.36
N LEU A 47 -7.95 2.68 -6.69
CA LEU A 47 -7.01 3.43 -7.47
C LEU A 47 -7.36 4.91 -7.34
N SER A 48 -8.63 5.33 -7.47
CA SER A 48 -9.05 6.75 -7.37
C SER A 48 -8.69 7.41 -6.03
N GLN A 49 -8.66 6.63 -4.93
CA GLN A 49 -8.28 7.12 -3.60
C GLN A 49 -6.76 7.10 -3.37
N SER A 50 -6.04 6.14 -3.97
CA SER A 50 -4.56 6.21 -4.08
C SER A 50 -4.11 7.29 -5.08
N LEU A 51 -5.01 7.74 -5.98
CA LEU A 51 -4.78 8.57 -7.17
C LEU A 51 -4.72 10.07 -6.91
N THR A 52 -4.99 10.59 -5.72
CA THR A 52 -4.81 12.04 -5.49
C THR A 52 -3.36 12.46 -5.73
N ASN A 53 -2.40 11.58 -5.43
CA ASN A 53 -0.98 11.76 -5.77
C ASN A 53 -0.66 11.44 -7.24
N PHE A 54 -1.47 10.62 -7.92
CA PHE A 54 -1.32 10.30 -9.34
C PHE A 54 -1.87 11.39 -10.27
N ASN A 55 -2.71 12.30 -9.78
CA ASN A 55 -3.29 13.38 -10.58
C ASN A 55 -2.22 14.34 -11.12
N HIS A 56 -1.06 14.40 -10.47
CA HIS A 56 0.07 15.24 -10.87
C HIS A 56 1.07 14.49 -11.77
N ALA A 57 0.90 13.17 -11.93
CA ALA A 57 1.74 12.36 -12.81
C ALA A 57 1.30 12.51 -14.28
N PRO A 58 2.24 12.50 -15.23
CA PRO A 58 1.92 12.38 -16.65
C PRO A 58 1.00 11.18 -16.90
N GLU A 59 0.04 11.34 -17.82
CA GLU A 59 -0.93 10.30 -18.16
C GLU A 59 -0.26 8.97 -18.56
N TYR A 60 0.85 9.06 -19.29
CA TYR A 60 1.63 7.91 -19.71
C TYR A 60 2.19 7.10 -18.53
N SER A 61 2.79 7.76 -17.53
CA SER A 61 3.34 7.10 -16.32
C SER A 61 2.23 6.44 -15.50
N ARG A 62 1.05 7.06 -15.43
CA ARG A 62 -0.13 6.48 -14.75
C ARG A 62 -0.63 5.23 -15.46
N ASN A 63 -0.70 5.25 -16.79
CA ASN A 63 -1.10 4.09 -17.58
C ASN A 63 -0.10 2.94 -17.44
N GLN A 64 1.21 3.23 -17.47
CA GLN A 64 2.24 2.22 -17.23
C GLN A 64 2.12 1.60 -15.83
N TRP A 65 1.91 2.42 -14.79
CA TRP A 65 1.73 1.94 -13.42
C TRP A 65 0.49 1.04 -13.30
N MET A 66 -0.62 1.44 -13.90
CA MET A 66 -1.85 0.64 -13.93
C MET A 66 -1.63 -0.68 -14.66
N GLN A 67 -0.99 -0.66 -15.84
CA GLN A 67 -0.68 -1.89 -16.57
C GLN A 67 0.20 -2.81 -15.72
N ALA A 68 1.25 -2.28 -15.11
CA ALA A 68 2.12 -3.03 -14.21
C ALA A 68 1.34 -3.64 -13.03
N SER A 69 0.39 -2.90 -12.44
CA SER A 69 -0.43 -3.42 -11.34
C SER A 69 -1.32 -4.62 -11.70
N PHE A 70 -1.70 -4.77 -12.98
CA PHE A 70 -2.51 -5.91 -13.42
C PHE A 70 -1.66 -7.05 -13.99
N GLN A 71 -0.44 -6.75 -14.44
CA GLN A 71 0.45 -7.73 -15.07
C GLN A 71 1.38 -8.40 -14.05
N ASP A 72 1.80 -7.67 -13.02
CA ASP A 72 2.70 -8.18 -11.98
C ASP A 72 1.88 -8.67 -10.76
N PRO A 73 1.92 -9.98 -10.43
CA PRO A 73 1.14 -10.51 -9.31
C PRO A 73 1.50 -9.93 -7.93
N CYS A 74 2.76 -9.55 -7.73
CA CYS A 74 3.25 -8.99 -6.47
C CYS A 74 2.63 -7.60 -6.24
N MET A 75 2.74 -6.74 -7.25
CA MET A 75 2.17 -5.40 -7.28
C MET A 75 0.64 -5.43 -7.30
N PHE A 76 0.02 -6.41 -7.96
CA PHE A 76 -1.42 -6.60 -7.90
C PHE A 76 -1.90 -6.81 -6.46
N HIS A 77 -1.25 -7.73 -5.74
CA HIS A 77 -1.61 -8.03 -4.36
C HIS A 77 -1.34 -6.87 -3.41
N VAL A 78 -0.25 -6.13 -3.59
CA VAL A 78 0.03 -4.99 -2.70
C VAL A 78 -0.96 -3.84 -2.87
N ILE A 79 -1.48 -3.63 -4.09
CA ILE A 79 -2.50 -2.63 -4.36
C ILE A 79 -3.84 -3.03 -3.72
N LEU A 80 -4.23 -4.30 -3.80
CA LEU A 80 -5.41 -4.81 -3.09
C LEU A 80 -5.26 -4.82 -1.57
N PHE A 81 -4.03 -4.95 -1.06
CA PHE A 81 -3.75 -4.76 0.36
C PHE A 81 -3.91 -3.30 0.79
N ALA A 82 -3.29 -2.36 0.06
CA ALA A 82 -3.37 -0.93 0.34
C ALA A 82 -4.82 -0.43 0.33
N ALA A 83 -5.55 -0.81 -0.72
CA ALA A 83 -6.99 -0.67 -0.87
C ALA A 83 -7.82 -1.08 0.36
N SER A 84 -7.69 -2.35 0.73
CA SER A 84 -8.50 -2.95 1.79
C SER A 84 -8.13 -2.33 3.13
N SER A 85 -6.84 -2.05 3.35
CA SER A 85 -6.35 -1.32 4.52
C SER A 85 -6.94 0.09 4.61
N HIS A 86 -7.06 0.80 3.48
CA HIS A 86 -7.69 2.12 3.44
C HIS A 86 -9.17 2.05 3.80
N LEU A 87 -9.91 1.10 3.23
CA LEU A 87 -11.33 0.89 3.55
C LEU A 87 -11.54 0.57 5.03
N GLU A 88 -10.64 -0.23 5.64
CA GLU A 88 -10.65 -0.48 7.09
C GLU A 88 -10.49 0.82 7.89
N VAL A 89 -9.60 1.73 7.50
CA VAL A 89 -9.46 3.05 8.14
C VAL A 89 -10.76 3.84 8.07
N VAL A 90 -11.32 3.97 6.86
CA VAL A 90 -12.51 4.77 6.59
C VAL A 90 -13.72 4.23 7.36
N ARG A 91 -13.82 2.91 7.50
CA ARG A 91 -14.92 2.25 8.24
C ARG A 91 -14.69 2.12 9.74
N GLY A 92 -13.48 2.44 10.22
CA GLY A 92 -13.09 2.17 11.62
C GLY A 92 -12.99 0.68 11.94
N GLU A 93 -12.79 -0.17 10.92
CA GLU A 93 -12.65 -1.61 11.03
C GLU A 93 -11.17 -2.02 11.18
N ASN A 94 -10.94 -3.23 11.67
CA ASN A 94 -9.64 -3.87 11.65
C ASN A 94 -9.79 -5.39 11.46
N GLY A 95 -8.72 -6.04 11.00
CA GLY A 95 -8.69 -7.49 10.94
C GLY A 95 -9.39 -8.09 9.71
N ASN A 96 -9.63 -7.30 8.66
CA ASN A 96 -10.28 -7.79 7.45
C ASN A 96 -9.46 -8.93 6.82
N PRO A 97 -10.04 -10.15 6.67
CA PRO A 97 -9.34 -11.29 6.11
C PRO A 97 -8.78 -11.04 4.70
N VAL A 98 -9.43 -10.19 3.90
CA VAL A 98 -8.98 -9.79 2.56
C VAL A 98 -7.70 -8.97 2.64
N THR A 99 -7.63 -8.00 3.55
CA THR A 99 -6.41 -7.22 3.82
C THR A 99 -5.26 -8.16 4.17
N HIS A 100 -5.48 -9.07 5.11
CA HIS A 100 -4.45 -10.01 5.57
C HIS A 100 -4.02 -11.02 4.50
N TYR A 101 -4.95 -11.47 3.67
CA TYR A 101 -4.64 -12.38 2.56
C TYR A 101 -3.73 -11.71 1.55
N HIS A 102 -4.12 -10.55 1.03
CA HIS A 102 -3.34 -9.84 0.01
C HIS A 102 -1.99 -9.35 0.54
N ARG A 103 -1.93 -8.90 1.80
CA ARG A 103 -0.67 -8.57 2.46
C ARG A 103 0.29 -9.76 2.45
N ARG A 104 -0.17 -10.95 2.87
CA ARG A 104 0.67 -12.14 2.93
C ARG A 104 1.15 -12.57 1.55
N GLN A 105 0.29 -12.50 0.53
CA GLN A 105 0.69 -12.82 -0.85
C GLN A 105 1.74 -11.85 -1.38
N ALA A 106 1.56 -10.54 -1.16
CA ALA A 106 2.53 -9.53 -1.57
C ALA A 106 3.91 -9.76 -0.92
N ILE A 107 3.96 -9.96 0.40
CA ILE A 107 5.22 -10.23 1.11
C ILE A 107 5.87 -11.52 0.60
N LYS A 108 5.08 -12.58 0.38
CA LYS A 108 5.58 -13.86 -0.12
C LYS A 108 6.23 -13.69 -1.50
N LEU A 109 5.49 -13.13 -2.45
CA LEU A 109 5.95 -12.93 -3.83
C LEU A 109 7.15 -12.00 -3.89
N LEU A 110 7.14 -10.90 -3.12
CA LEU A 110 8.27 -9.99 -3.03
C LEU A 110 9.54 -10.71 -2.55
N SER A 111 9.41 -11.53 -1.51
CA SER A 111 10.53 -12.31 -0.97
C SER A 111 11.05 -13.34 -1.97
N GLU A 112 10.15 -13.99 -2.71
CA GLU A 112 10.50 -14.94 -3.77
C GLU A 112 11.23 -14.23 -4.92
N ASN A 113 10.74 -13.08 -5.38
CA ASN A 113 11.35 -12.28 -6.44
C ASN A 113 12.77 -11.82 -6.09
N ILE A 114 12.96 -11.29 -4.87
CA ILE A 114 14.27 -10.86 -4.37
C ILE A 114 15.23 -12.04 -4.24
N SER A 115 14.74 -13.21 -3.83
CA SER A 115 15.59 -14.39 -3.64
C SER A 115 15.96 -15.07 -4.97
N ALA A 116 15.07 -15.05 -5.95
CA ALA A 116 15.26 -15.71 -7.24
C ALA A 116 16.11 -14.88 -8.22
N SER A 117 16.07 -13.55 -8.10
CA SER A 117 16.71 -12.64 -9.05
C SER A 117 17.87 -11.88 -8.42
N ARG A 118 18.92 -11.63 -9.21
CA ARG A 118 19.99 -10.68 -8.83
C ARG A 118 19.58 -9.22 -8.98
N THR A 119 18.52 -8.97 -9.73
CA THR A 119 17.99 -7.62 -10.01
C THR A 119 16.58 -7.50 -9.47
N VAL A 120 16.34 -6.42 -8.74
CA VAL A 120 15.02 -6.09 -8.20
C VAL A 120 14.29 -5.22 -9.21
N SER A 121 13.06 -5.59 -9.58
CA SER A 121 12.27 -4.84 -10.56
C SER A 121 11.62 -3.59 -9.98
N ASP A 122 11.16 -2.67 -10.84
CA ASP A 122 10.42 -1.48 -10.38
C ASP A 122 9.09 -1.85 -9.69
N THR A 123 8.45 -2.95 -10.09
CA THR A 123 7.21 -3.44 -9.46
C THR A 123 7.47 -4.00 -8.06
N ASP A 124 8.62 -4.63 -7.83
CA ASP A 124 9.06 -5.05 -6.50
C ASP A 124 9.33 -3.84 -5.60
N ILE A 125 10.00 -2.81 -6.12
CA ILE A 125 10.26 -1.56 -5.38
C ILE A 125 8.95 -0.84 -5.05
N ALA A 126 8.02 -0.75 -6.01
CA ALA A 126 6.69 -0.21 -5.78
C ALA A 126 5.95 -0.99 -4.68
N THR A 127 6.09 -2.31 -4.67
CA THR A 127 5.49 -3.17 -3.66
C THR A 127 6.06 -2.93 -2.27
N ALA A 128 7.38 -2.85 -2.12
CA ALA A 128 8.02 -2.49 -0.85
C ALA A 128 7.56 -1.10 -0.36
N MET A 129 7.38 -0.13 -1.27
CA MET A 129 6.90 1.21 -0.96
C MET A 129 5.46 1.23 -0.44
N TYR A 130 4.54 0.45 -1.03
CA TYR A 130 3.19 0.29 -0.49
C TYR A 130 3.17 -0.43 0.87
N LEU A 131 3.99 -1.46 1.05
CA LEU A 131 4.12 -2.15 2.35
C LEU A 131 4.60 -1.19 3.44
N TRP A 132 5.60 -0.35 3.14
CA TRP A 132 6.06 0.70 4.05
C TRP A 132 4.94 1.68 4.42
N HIS A 133 4.16 2.15 3.44
CA HIS A 133 3.11 3.14 3.69
C HIS A 133 1.93 2.61 4.50
N TYR A 134 1.49 1.37 4.24
CA TYR A 134 0.24 0.85 4.77
C TYR A 134 0.42 -0.06 5.99
N GLU A 135 1.62 -0.55 6.26
CA GLU A 135 1.88 -1.46 7.36
C GLU A 135 2.52 -0.78 8.57
N ALA A 136 1.70 -0.34 9.52
CA ALA A 136 2.17 0.38 10.70
C ALA A 136 3.13 -0.43 11.61
N ASN A 137 2.89 -1.72 11.79
CA ASN A 137 3.67 -2.53 12.75
C ASN A 137 5.08 -2.82 12.25
N GLU A 138 5.25 -3.04 10.94
CA GLU A 138 6.52 -3.44 10.32
C GLU A 138 7.10 -2.35 9.41
N ALA A 139 6.57 -1.12 9.49
CA ALA A 139 6.94 0.01 8.63
C ALA A 139 8.46 0.23 8.57
N ARG A 140 9.17 0.06 9.68
CA ARG A 140 10.62 0.22 9.75
C ARG A 140 11.36 -0.81 8.89
N ILE A 141 10.94 -2.08 8.95
CA ILE A 141 11.57 -3.17 8.20
C ILE A 141 11.32 -2.97 6.71
N HIS A 142 10.08 -2.61 6.33
CA HIS A 142 9.74 -2.32 4.94
C HIS A 142 10.48 -1.11 4.38
N LYS A 143 10.62 -0.04 5.18
CA LYS A 143 11.40 1.14 4.79
C LYS A 143 12.87 0.79 4.55
N GLU A 144 13.47 0.02 5.45
CA GLU A 144 14.86 -0.41 5.32
C GLU A 144 15.06 -1.28 4.07
N GLY A 145 14.19 -2.26 3.86
CA GLY A 145 14.21 -3.08 2.65
C GLY A 145 14.05 -2.25 1.37
N LEU A 146 13.10 -1.31 1.36
CA LEU A 146 12.90 -0.39 0.24
C LEU A 146 14.18 0.41 -0.08
N LEU A 147 14.83 0.99 0.93
CA LEU A 147 16.07 1.76 0.74
C LEU A 147 17.18 0.89 0.14
N GLN A 148 17.32 -0.36 0.60
CA GLN A 148 18.28 -1.32 0.03
C GLN A 148 17.97 -1.62 -1.44
N MET A 149 16.70 -1.86 -1.78
CA MET A 149 16.27 -2.14 -3.15
C MET A 149 16.50 -0.95 -4.09
N VAL A 150 16.22 0.27 -3.64
CA VAL A 150 16.48 1.51 -4.38
C VAL A 150 17.98 1.71 -4.62
N ASN A 151 18.80 1.50 -3.59
CA ASN A 151 20.26 1.64 -3.71
C ASN A 151 20.86 0.58 -4.66
N ALA A 152 20.38 -0.66 -4.59
CA ALA A 152 20.79 -1.73 -5.50
C ALA A 152 20.45 -1.42 -6.97
N ASN A 153 19.43 -0.61 -7.23
CA ASN A 153 19.03 -0.15 -8.56
C ASN A 153 19.69 1.17 -9.00
N GLY A 154 20.73 1.64 -8.29
CA GLY A 154 21.45 2.87 -8.65
C GLY A 154 20.77 4.16 -8.20
N GLY A 155 19.82 4.07 -7.27
CA GLY A 155 19.18 5.20 -6.60
C GLY A 155 17.87 5.68 -7.24
N LEU A 156 17.20 6.61 -6.55
CA LEU A 156 15.85 7.08 -6.90
C LEU A 156 15.68 7.55 -8.36
N ARG A 157 16.70 8.21 -8.94
CA ARG A 157 16.63 8.74 -10.32
C ARG A 157 16.68 7.68 -11.41
N LYS A 158 16.99 6.43 -11.05
CA LYS A 158 17.11 5.29 -11.98
C LYS A 158 15.88 4.39 -11.98
N LEU A 159 14.92 4.68 -11.11
CA LEU A 159 13.66 3.95 -11.04
C LEU A 159 12.79 4.24 -12.27
N GLY A 160 12.03 3.23 -12.68
CA GLY A 160 11.14 3.31 -13.84
C GLY A 160 9.88 4.14 -13.61
N PHE A 161 8.89 3.91 -14.47
CA PHE A 161 7.63 4.69 -14.55
C PHE A 161 7.87 6.19 -14.75
N ASP A 162 8.89 6.56 -15.52
CA ASP A 162 9.27 7.94 -15.84
C ASP A 162 9.39 8.86 -14.62
N GLY A 163 10.00 8.36 -13.54
CA GLY A 163 10.22 9.11 -12.30
C GLY A 163 9.00 9.16 -11.36
N PHE A 164 7.86 8.60 -11.78
CA PHE A 164 6.68 8.52 -10.94
C PHE A 164 6.93 7.70 -9.65
N LEU A 165 7.63 6.57 -9.76
CA LEU A 165 7.99 5.75 -8.60
C LEU A 165 8.86 6.52 -7.60
N SER A 166 9.85 7.28 -8.09
CA SER A 166 10.68 8.14 -7.26
C SER A 166 9.85 9.19 -6.54
N HIS A 167 8.87 9.80 -7.24
CA HIS A 167 7.99 10.80 -6.64
C HIS A 167 7.19 10.20 -5.48
N MET A 168 6.56 9.03 -5.71
CA MET A 168 5.75 8.34 -4.71
C MET A 168 6.54 7.94 -3.46
N ILE A 169 7.84 7.61 -3.59
CA ILE A 169 8.70 7.27 -2.44
C ILE A 169 9.03 8.51 -1.59
N THR A 170 9.00 9.70 -2.18
CA THR A 170 9.42 10.95 -1.54
C THR A 170 8.28 11.77 -0.94
N LEU A 171 7.03 11.39 -1.20
CA LEU A 171 5.84 11.98 -0.59
C LEU A 171 5.73 11.58 0.89
#